data_AF-A0A7J2HXW4-F1
#
_entry.id   AF-A0A7J2HXW4-F1
#
_cell.length_a   1.000
_cell.length_b   1.000
_cell.length_c   1.000
_cell.angle_alpha   90.00
_cell.angle_beta   90.00
_cell.angle_gamma   90.00
#
_symmetry.space_group_name_H-M   'P 1'
#
loop_
_entity.id
_entity.type
_entity.pdbx_description
1 polymer ?
#
loop_
_entity_poly.entity_id
_entity_poly.type
_entity_poly.pdbx_seq_one_letter_code
_entity_poly.pdbx_strand_id
1 'polypeptide(L)'
;GMQCEIRGGPMEGEIVEVDYENIGMLGSNLGIGDFNWALNLNLLADKEGIDTITLGSVLAFATEAVERGLLSKDEVGVDLKWGDGQAMLELAEMIASRKGIGDQMAEGVRRFSAKIGKGSEKFAMHVKGLEISAYDCHAAPGMALAFGTSPIGAHHKDAWFIAWELKLGRDLITREKVERLIEMQRIRGGFFEAAVTCRLPWIELGFNLEWYPKFLKAVTGLDYTLNDLWLIADRIYNLVRAFWVRENPNWSRKMDYPPDKWFEEPLTKGPLKGAKLDRGAYDQLLSWYYEIRGWDERGIPTKATLKKSGLDYVIEGLEAVGVSLS
;
A
#
# COMPACT_ATOMS: atom_id res chain seq x y z
N GLY A 1 11.52 9.75 -16.04
CA GLY A 1 12.26 9.01 -15.01
C GLY A 1 13.62 8.62 -15.52
N MET A 2 14.25 7.69 -14.82
CA MET A 2 15.48 7.04 -15.29
C MET A 2 15.09 6.00 -16.36
N GLN A 3 15.81 5.97 -17.48
CA GLN A 3 15.59 4.99 -18.55
C GLN A 3 16.76 4.01 -18.58
N CYS A 4 16.44 2.74 -18.78
CA CYS A 4 17.42 1.66 -18.90
C CYS A 4 17.20 0.89 -20.20
N GLU A 5 18.29 0.57 -20.89
CA GLU A 5 18.29 -0.39 -21.99
C GLU A 5 18.33 -1.81 -21.43
N ILE A 6 17.48 -2.68 -21.95
CA ILE A 6 17.43 -4.09 -21.60
C ILE A 6 18.54 -4.83 -22.35
N ARG A 7 19.47 -5.47 -21.64
CA ARG A 7 20.65 -6.12 -22.21
C ARG A 7 20.58 -7.65 -22.24
N GLY A 8 19.41 -8.22 -21.93
CA GLY A 8 19.19 -9.65 -21.95
C GLY A 8 17.73 -10.03 -21.70
N GLY A 9 17.38 -11.26 -22.06
CA GLY A 9 16.01 -11.75 -22.02
C GLY A 9 15.22 -11.41 -23.29
N PRO A 10 13.92 -11.76 -23.35
CA PRO A 10 13.12 -11.67 -24.57
C PRO A 10 12.93 -10.26 -25.15
N MET A 11 13.10 -9.21 -24.35
CA MET A 11 12.97 -7.81 -24.75
C MET A 11 14.32 -7.08 -24.85
N GLU A 12 15.42 -7.80 -25.11
CA GLU A 12 16.74 -7.22 -25.34
C GLU A 12 16.71 -6.13 -26.44
N GLY A 13 17.39 -5.01 -26.18
CA GLY A 13 17.46 -3.83 -27.06
C GLY A 13 16.34 -2.80 -26.85
N GLU A 14 15.29 -3.15 -26.09
CA GLU A 14 14.24 -2.20 -25.72
C GLU A 14 14.69 -1.24 -24.61
N ILE A 15 14.01 -0.09 -24.51
CA ILE A 15 14.21 0.89 -23.45
C ILE A 15 12.99 0.90 -22.54
N VAL A 16 13.23 0.88 -21.23
CA VAL A 16 12.16 0.93 -20.23
C VAL A 16 12.45 2.00 -19.17
N GLU A 17 11.41 2.70 -18.72
CA GLU A 17 11.51 3.61 -17.58
C GLU A 17 11.48 2.83 -16.28
N VAL A 18 12.35 3.18 -15.32
CA VAL A 18 12.48 2.46 -14.06
C VAL A 18 12.13 3.36 -12.87
N ASP A 19 11.34 2.79 -11.97
CA ASP A 19 11.02 3.34 -10.66
C ASP A 19 11.42 2.37 -9.54
N TYR A 20 11.66 2.90 -8.35
CA TYR A 20 12.10 2.11 -7.19
C TYR A 20 11.14 0.94 -6.88
N GLU A 21 9.84 1.20 -6.92
CA GLU A 21 8.82 0.20 -6.62
C GLU A 21 8.82 -0.94 -7.65
N ASN A 22 8.93 -0.61 -8.94
CA ASN A 22 8.96 -1.60 -10.01
C ASN A 22 10.13 -2.58 -9.80
N ILE A 23 11.32 -2.05 -9.52
CA ILE A 23 12.51 -2.87 -9.30
C ILE A 23 12.45 -3.62 -7.97
N GLY A 24 11.92 -3.00 -6.90
CA GLY A 24 11.73 -3.65 -5.62
C GLY A 24 10.81 -4.87 -5.72
N MET A 25 9.68 -4.70 -6.41
CA MET A 25 8.60 -5.68 -6.52
C MET A 25 8.81 -6.74 -7.60
N LEU A 26 9.45 -6.41 -8.72
CA LEU A 26 9.75 -7.33 -9.82
C LEU A 26 11.19 -7.87 -9.81
N GLY A 27 12.03 -7.38 -8.90
CA GLY A 27 13.39 -7.85 -8.69
C GLY A 27 13.52 -8.58 -7.35
N SER A 28 13.89 -7.83 -6.30
CA SER A 28 14.21 -8.41 -4.99
C SER A 28 13.09 -9.23 -4.37
N ASN A 29 11.84 -8.79 -4.51
CA ASN A 29 10.66 -9.49 -3.99
C ASN A 29 10.44 -10.86 -4.66
N LEU A 30 10.93 -11.06 -5.89
CA LEU A 30 10.89 -12.33 -6.61
C LEU A 30 12.17 -13.16 -6.47
N GLY A 31 13.16 -12.66 -5.72
CA GLY A 31 14.49 -13.27 -5.63
C GLY A 31 15.33 -13.13 -6.91
N ILE A 32 14.93 -12.26 -7.85
CA ILE A 32 15.63 -12.04 -9.11
C ILE A 32 16.84 -11.13 -8.87
N GLY A 33 18.04 -11.70 -9.04
CA GLY A 33 19.32 -10.98 -8.92
C GLY A 33 19.83 -10.37 -10.23
N ASP A 34 19.36 -10.85 -11.38
CA ASP A 34 19.69 -10.28 -12.69
C ASP A 34 18.68 -9.17 -13.03
N PHE A 35 19.21 -7.95 -13.09
CA PHE A 35 18.42 -6.75 -13.35
C PHE A 35 17.66 -6.83 -14.67
N ASN A 36 18.18 -7.50 -15.69
CA ASN A 36 17.51 -7.57 -17.01
C ASN A 36 16.14 -8.26 -16.92
N TRP A 37 16.00 -9.30 -16.10
CA TRP A 37 14.71 -9.96 -15.92
C TRP A 37 13.67 -9.07 -15.24
N ALA A 38 14.10 -8.27 -14.25
CA ALA A 38 13.23 -7.25 -13.65
C ALA A 38 12.80 -6.19 -14.68
N LEU A 39 13.70 -5.79 -15.60
CA LEU A 39 13.38 -4.86 -16.69
C LEU A 39 12.40 -5.46 -17.72
N ASN A 40 12.54 -6.75 -18.07
CA ASN A 40 11.60 -7.44 -18.96
C ASN A 40 10.19 -7.49 -18.35
N LEU A 41 10.07 -7.83 -17.06
CA LEU A 41 8.81 -7.81 -16.33
C LEU A 41 8.20 -6.40 -16.26
N ASN A 42 9.03 -5.38 -16.02
CA ASN A 42 8.60 -3.99 -15.97
C ASN A 42 8.06 -3.53 -17.33
N LEU A 43 8.78 -3.82 -18.41
CA LEU A 43 8.33 -3.44 -19.76
C LEU A 43 7.08 -4.22 -20.19
N LEU A 44 6.92 -5.47 -19.78
CA LEU A 44 5.67 -6.21 -19.97
C LEU A 44 4.52 -5.51 -19.25
N ALA A 45 4.70 -5.16 -17.97
CA ALA A 45 3.68 -4.47 -17.18
C ALA A 45 3.26 -3.13 -17.81
N ASP A 46 4.22 -2.34 -18.31
CA ASP A 46 3.95 -1.10 -19.04
C ASP A 46 3.13 -1.34 -20.32
N LYS A 47 3.52 -2.35 -21.13
CA LYS A 47 2.85 -2.68 -22.39
C LYS A 47 1.42 -3.17 -22.19
N GLU A 48 1.20 -3.95 -21.13
CA GLU A 48 -0.11 -4.56 -20.83
C GLU A 48 -0.99 -3.68 -19.91
N GLY A 49 -0.45 -2.57 -19.38
CA GLY A 49 -1.19 -1.68 -18.47
C GLY A 49 -1.46 -2.30 -17.10
N ILE A 50 -0.49 -3.04 -16.56
CA ILE A 50 -0.58 -3.76 -15.29
C ILE A 50 0.25 -3.04 -14.21
N ASP A 51 -0.29 -2.92 -13.00
CA ASP A 51 0.46 -2.40 -11.86
C ASP A 51 1.63 -3.34 -11.48
N THR A 52 2.86 -2.83 -11.55
CA THR A 52 4.10 -3.55 -11.25
C THR A 52 4.16 -4.04 -9.80
N ILE A 53 3.58 -3.28 -8.87
CA ILE A 53 3.56 -3.63 -7.44
C ILE A 53 2.70 -4.87 -7.24
N THR A 54 1.45 -4.80 -7.68
CA THR A 54 0.50 -5.91 -7.61
C THR A 54 1.01 -7.12 -8.38
N LEU A 55 1.54 -6.94 -9.60
CA LEU A 55 2.12 -8.03 -10.39
C LEU A 55 3.23 -8.76 -9.62
N GLY A 56 4.20 -8.02 -9.08
CA GLY A 56 5.29 -8.59 -8.30
C GLY A 56 4.80 -9.32 -7.04
N SER A 57 3.81 -8.76 -6.34
CA SER A 57 3.22 -9.40 -5.15
C SER A 57 2.49 -10.70 -5.49
N VAL A 58 1.70 -10.72 -6.57
CA VAL A 58 0.97 -11.91 -7.04
C VAL A 58 1.92 -13.02 -7.48
N LEU A 59 2.98 -12.70 -8.23
CA LEU A 59 4.02 -13.63 -8.64
C LEU A 59 4.78 -14.21 -7.43
N ALA A 60 5.13 -13.38 -6.45
CA ALA A 60 5.77 -13.82 -5.21
C ALA A 60 4.84 -14.75 -4.40
N PHE A 61 3.57 -14.39 -4.26
CA PHE A 61 2.58 -15.20 -3.54
C PHE A 61 2.41 -16.58 -4.18
N ALA A 62 2.30 -16.66 -5.51
CA ALA A 62 2.20 -17.94 -6.21
C ALA A 62 3.46 -18.80 -6.01
N THR A 63 4.64 -18.19 -6.05
CA THR A 63 5.92 -18.88 -5.83
C THR A 63 6.02 -19.42 -4.42
N GLU A 64 5.64 -18.62 -3.42
CA GLU A 64 5.58 -19.05 -2.03
C GLU A 64 4.53 -20.16 -1.80
N ALA A 65 3.39 -20.09 -2.48
CA ALA A 65 2.35 -21.12 -2.40
C ALA A 65 2.84 -22.46 -3.00
N VAL A 66 3.63 -22.44 -4.08
CA VAL A 66 4.29 -23.64 -4.62
C VAL A 66 5.33 -24.17 -3.63
N GLU A 67 6.20 -23.31 -3.09
CA GLU A 67 7.22 -23.70 -2.11
C GLU A 67 6.61 -24.32 -0.85
N ARG A 68 5.45 -23.83 -0.40
CA ARG A 68 4.69 -24.36 0.74
C ARG A 68 3.83 -25.59 0.37
N GLY A 69 3.86 -26.06 -0.88
CA GLY A 69 3.10 -27.23 -1.35
C GLY A 69 1.59 -27.01 -1.42
N LEU A 70 1.13 -25.76 -1.51
CA LEU A 70 -0.27 -25.40 -1.63
C LEU A 70 -0.75 -25.37 -3.08
N LEU A 71 0.18 -25.16 -4.02
CA LEU A 71 0.01 -25.30 -5.46
C LEU A 71 1.06 -26.28 -6.02
N SER A 72 0.67 -27.09 -6.99
CA SER A 72 1.56 -27.98 -7.73
C SER A 72 2.01 -27.38 -9.06
N LYS A 73 3.12 -27.89 -9.61
CA LYS A 73 3.60 -27.52 -10.95
C LYS A 73 2.52 -27.70 -12.03
N ASP A 74 1.74 -28.78 -11.94
CA ASP A 74 0.70 -29.07 -12.93
C ASP A 74 -0.46 -28.07 -12.86
N GLU A 75 -0.79 -27.57 -11.65
CA GLU A 75 -1.80 -26.52 -11.47
C GLU A 75 -1.33 -25.17 -11.99
N VAL A 76 -0.05 -24.83 -11.80
CA VAL A 76 0.55 -23.58 -12.27
C VAL A 76 0.77 -23.61 -13.79
N GLY A 77 1.20 -24.75 -14.33
CA GLY A 77 1.59 -24.91 -15.72
C GLY A 77 3.03 -24.48 -16.04
N VAL A 78 3.74 -23.92 -15.06
CA VAL A 78 5.12 -23.41 -15.16
C VAL A 78 5.95 -23.96 -13.99
N ASP A 79 7.22 -24.32 -14.21
CA ASP A 79 8.13 -24.73 -13.14
C ASP A 79 8.60 -23.51 -12.33
N LEU A 80 7.74 -23.05 -11.41
CA LEU A 80 7.93 -21.78 -10.71
C LEU A 80 8.91 -21.90 -9.53
N LYS A 81 9.98 -21.10 -9.54
CA LYS A 81 11.01 -21.03 -8.48
C LYS A 81 11.43 -19.58 -8.22
N TRP A 82 11.82 -19.30 -6.98
CA TRP A 82 12.42 -18.01 -6.62
C TRP A 82 13.65 -17.71 -7.49
N GLY A 83 13.71 -16.49 -8.04
CA GLY A 83 14.80 -16.01 -8.88
C GLY A 83 14.77 -16.45 -10.35
N ASP A 84 13.78 -17.25 -10.77
CA ASP A 84 13.63 -17.66 -12.17
C ASP A 84 12.88 -16.58 -12.98
N GLY A 85 13.64 -15.64 -13.53
CA GLY A 85 13.07 -14.53 -14.30
C GLY A 85 12.28 -14.96 -15.55
N GLN A 86 12.65 -16.08 -16.17
CA GLN A 86 11.95 -16.59 -17.35
C GLN A 86 10.57 -17.15 -16.96
N ALA A 87 10.51 -17.99 -15.93
CA ALA A 87 9.25 -18.53 -15.43
C ALA A 87 8.31 -17.41 -14.93
N MET A 88 8.86 -16.38 -14.28
CA MET A 88 8.08 -15.22 -13.82
C MET A 88 7.51 -14.42 -14.98
N LEU A 89 8.27 -14.25 -16.07
CA LEU A 89 7.79 -13.55 -17.27
C LEU A 89 6.67 -14.33 -17.96
N GLU A 90 6.83 -15.64 -18.14
CA GLU A 90 5.79 -16.50 -18.70
C GLU A 90 4.49 -16.43 -17.87
N LEU A 91 4.62 -16.49 -16.54
CA LEU A 91 3.47 -16.38 -15.65
C LEU A 91 2.82 -14.99 -15.69
N ALA A 92 3.61 -13.93 -15.85
CA ALA A 92 3.09 -12.57 -16.04
C ALA A 92 2.31 -12.42 -17.36
N GLU A 93 2.77 -13.03 -18.45
CA GLU A 93 2.04 -13.07 -19.73
C GLU A 93 0.72 -13.86 -19.60
N MET A 94 0.72 -14.95 -18.81
CA MET A 94 -0.50 -15.69 -18.49
C MET A 94 -1.49 -14.84 -17.70
N ILE A 95 -1.04 -14.00 -16.75
CA ILE A 95 -1.88 -13.05 -16.02
C ILE A 95 -2.48 -12.03 -16.97
N ALA A 96 -1.64 -11.36 -17.77
CA ALA A 96 -2.07 -10.33 -18.72
C ALA A 96 -3.13 -10.86 -19.70
N SER A 97 -2.95 -12.09 -20.18
CA SER A 97 -3.86 -12.74 -21.12
C SER A 97 -4.97 -13.57 -20.46
N ARG A 98 -5.05 -13.61 -19.12
CA ARG A 98 -5.97 -14.45 -18.33
C ARG A 98 -6.02 -15.91 -18.80
N LYS A 99 -4.85 -16.50 -19.06
CA LYS A 99 -4.72 -17.90 -19.53
C LYS A 99 -4.32 -18.83 -18.39
N GLY A 100 -4.97 -20.00 -18.31
CA GLY A 100 -4.65 -21.02 -17.32
C GLY A 100 -4.81 -20.49 -15.88
N ILE A 101 -3.80 -20.70 -15.03
CA ILE A 101 -3.79 -20.15 -13.66
C ILE A 101 -3.76 -18.61 -13.64
N GLY A 102 -3.30 -17.98 -14.73
CA GLY A 102 -3.21 -16.53 -14.88
C GLY A 102 -4.54 -15.82 -14.69
N ASP A 103 -5.68 -16.44 -15.06
CA ASP A 103 -7.01 -15.87 -14.81
C ASP A 103 -7.31 -15.72 -13.31
N GLN A 104 -6.86 -16.69 -12.51
CA GLN A 104 -7.07 -16.66 -11.06
C GLN A 104 -6.10 -15.68 -10.38
N MET A 105 -4.86 -15.62 -10.87
CA MET A 105 -3.84 -14.71 -10.38
C MET A 105 -4.16 -13.25 -10.71
N ALA A 106 -4.83 -12.98 -11.84
CA ALA A 106 -5.31 -11.65 -12.23
C ALA A 106 -6.34 -11.04 -11.26
N GLU A 107 -6.85 -11.81 -10.30
CA GLU A 107 -7.78 -11.34 -9.27
C GLU A 107 -7.08 -10.78 -8.01
N GLY A 108 -5.75 -10.74 -7.97
CA GLY A 108 -4.96 -10.25 -6.84
C GLY A 108 -4.84 -11.24 -5.69
N VAL A 109 -3.90 -11.02 -4.77
CA VAL A 109 -3.55 -11.99 -3.72
C VAL A 109 -4.67 -12.20 -2.72
N ARG A 110 -5.54 -11.20 -2.49
CA ARG A 110 -6.71 -11.35 -1.60
C ARG A 110 -7.68 -12.42 -2.10
N ARG A 111 -8.07 -12.38 -3.38
CA ARG A 111 -9.03 -13.33 -3.95
C ARG A 111 -8.35 -14.66 -4.27
N PHE A 112 -7.12 -14.62 -4.75
CA PHE A 112 -6.39 -15.83 -5.11
C PHE A 112 -6.06 -16.69 -3.87
N SER A 113 -5.58 -16.07 -2.77
CA SER A 113 -5.35 -16.79 -1.51
C SER A 113 -6.62 -17.41 -0.94
N ALA A 114 -7.73 -16.66 -0.91
CA ALA A 114 -9.02 -17.20 -0.45
C ALA A 114 -9.50 -18.40 -1.28
N LYS A 115 -9.19 -18.43 -2.59
CA LYS A 115 -9.52 -19.55 -3.47
C LYS A 115 -8.65 -20.78 -3.21
N ILE A 116 -7.35 -20.59 -2.96
CA ILE A 116 -6.44 -21.68 -2.57
C ILE A 116 -6.83 -22.21 -1.18
N GLY A 117 -7.22 -21.33 -0.27
CA GLY A 117 -7.53 -21.62 1.12
C GLY A 117 -6.31 -22.14 1.88
N LYS A 118 -6.52 -23.09 2.79
CA LYS A 118 -5.47 -23.77 3.58
C LYS A 118 -4.59 -22.81 4.40
N GLY A 119 -5.12 -21.65 4.78
CA GLY A 119 -4.41 -20.63 5.54
C GLY A 119 -3.43 -19.80 4.69
N SER A 120 -3.53 -19.86 3.36
CA SER A 120 -2.68 -19.06 2.47
C SER A 120 -2.89 -17.55 2.61
N GLU A 121 -4.04 -17.14 3.14
CA GLU A 121 -4.38 -15.76 3.45
C GLU A 121 -3.39 -15.13 4.45
N LYS A 122 -2.71 -15.93 5.27
CA LYS A 122 -1.73 -15.45 6.26
C LYS A 122 -0.47 -14.85 5.66
N PHE A 123 -0.10 -15.28 4.45
CA PHE A 123 1.06 -14.76 3.71
C PHE A 123 0.66 -14.02 2.42
N ALA A 124 -0.63 -13.76 2.21
CA ALA A 124 -1.11 -12.87 1.18
C ALA A 124 -0.85 -11.41 1.60
N MET A 125 0.20 -10.81 1.03
CA MET A 125 0.71 -9.50 1.46
C MET A 125 -0.14 -8.33 0.93
N HIS A 126 -1.29 -8.08 1.56
CA HIS A 126 -2.21 -6.98 1.18
C HIS A 126 -2.86 -6.29 2.38
N VAL A 127 -3.38 -5.06 2.20
CA VAL A 127 -4.33 -4.40 3.11
C VAL A 127 -5.54 -3.92 2.33
N LYS A 128 -6.75 -4.26 2.79
CA LYS A 128 -8.04 -4.03 2.11
C LYS A 128 -8.17 -4.64 0.71
N GLY A 129 -7.19 -5.43 0.28
CA GLY A 129 -7.15 -6.11 -1.01
C GLY A 129 -6.18 -5.49 -2.01
N LEU A 130 -5.51 -4.39 -1.64
CA LEU A 130 -4.40 -3.84 -2.40
C LEU A 130 -3.08 -4.36 -1.81
N GLU A 131 -2.20 -4.82 -2.67
CA GLU A 131 -0.91 -5.44 -2.38
C GLU A 131 0.09 -4.46 -1.75
N ILE A 132 0.91 -4.96 -0.84
CA ILE A 132 1.96 -4.19 -0.15
C ILE A 132 3.04 -3.75 -1.15
N SER A 133 3.43 -2.47 -1.12
CA SER A 133 4.55 -1.94 -1.90
C SER A 133 5.92 -2.27 -1.27
N ALA A 134 7.03 -1.87 -1.88
CA ALA A 134 8.40 -2.37 -1.63
C ALA A 134 9.04 -2.03 -0.25
N TYR A 135 8.25 -1.89 0.82
CA TYR A 135 8.71 -1.65 2.19
C TYR A 135 8.30 -2.79 3.12
N ASP A 136 9.27 -3.63 3.47
CA ASP A 136 9.11 -4.63 4.53
C ASP A 136 8.96 -3.96 5.90
N CYS A 137 7.89 -4.32 6.63
CA CYS A 137 7.56 -3.71 7.91
C CYS A 137 7.68 -4.64 9.12
N HIS A 138 8.37 -5.79 9.04
CA HIS A 138 8.63 -6.63 10.22
C HIS A 138 9.27 -5.83 11.38
N ALA A 139 10.03 -4.79 11.06
CA ALA A 139 10.70 -3.90 12.02
C ALA A 139 10.40 -2.41 11.75
N ALA A 140 9.20 -2.08 11.25
CA ALA A 140 8.77 -0.71 10.98
C ALA A 140 7.29 -0.50 11.31
N PRO A 141 6.92 -0.42 12.60
CA PRO A 141 5.51 -0.36 13.02
C PRO A 141 4.76 0.90 12.55
N GLY A 142 5.42 2.05 12.40
CA GLY A 142 4.82 3.26 11.84
C GLY A 142 4.56 3.12 10.34
N MET A 143 5.47 2.51 9.57
CA MET A 143 5.22 2.17 8.16
C MET A 143 4.11 1.11 8.01
N ALA A 144 4.06 0.12 8.92
CA ALA A 144 2.95 -0.84 8.97
C ALA A 144 1.61 -0.14 9.25
N LEU A 145 1.59 0.87 10.11
CA LEU A 145 0.41 1.70 10.36
C LEU A 145 0.02 2.52 9.12
N ALA A 146 0.99 3.00 8.35
CA ALA A 146 0.75 3.71 7.10
C ALA A 146 0.05 2.82 6.07
N PHE A 147 0.53 1.59 5.88
CA PHE A 147 -0.15 0.61 5.03
C PHE A 147 -1.54 0.25 5.56
N GLY A 148 -1.64 -0.02 6.87
CA GLY A 148 -2.88 -0.33 7.56
C GLY A 148 -3.95 0.74 7.34
N THR A 149 -3.62 2.00 7.58
CA THR A 149 -4.56 3.13 7.60
C THR A 149 -4.70 3.87 6.28
N SER A 150 -3.96 3.47 5.24
CA SER A 150 -4.09 4.03 3.90
C SER A 150 -5.55 3.93 3.40
N PRO A 151 -6.12 5.02 2.86
CA PRO A 151 -7.53 5.10 2.52
C PRO A 151 -7.90 4.25 1.29
N ILE A 152 -6.92 3.76 0.52
CA ILE A 152 -7.15 2.95 -0.69
C ILE A 152 -6.71 1.49 -0.56
N GLY A 153 -6.21 1.09 0.61
CA GLY A 153 -5.49 -0.18 0.80
C GLY A 153 -3.98 0.04 0.82
N ALA A 154 -3.18 -1.04 0.89
CA ALA A 154 -1.75 -0.94 1.17
C ALA A 154 -0.99 -0.10 0.12
N HIS A 155 -0.64 1.15 0.44
CA HIS A 155 0.23 1.94 -0.41
C HIS A 155 1.06 2.92 0.43
N HIS A 156 2.36 3.01 0.13
CA HIS A 156 3.27 4.02 0.72
C HIS A 156 2.98 5.47 0.28
N LYS A 157 2.03 5.67 -0.64
CA LYS A 157 1.69 6.95 -1.28
C LYS A 157 1.33 8.00 -0.25
N ASP A 158 0.39 7.66 0.63
CA ASP A 158 -0.23 8.60 1.56
C ASP A 158 0.66 8.87 2.78
N ALA A 159 1.46 7.89 3.20
CA ALA A 159 2.51 8.10 4.18
C ALA A 159 3.71 7.21 3.86
N TRP A 160 4.76 7.83 3.32
CA TRP A 160 6.06 7.19 3.16
C TRP A 160 6.84 7.29 4.48
N PHE A 161 6.37 6.56 5.48
CA PHE A 161 6.79 6.75 6.87
C PHE A 161 8.13 6.10 7.20
N ILE A 162 8.68 5.25 6.32
CA ILE A 162 9.93 4.52 6.57
C ILE A 162 11.11 5.45 6.88
N ALA A 163 11.19 6.62 6.27
CA ALA A 163 12.24 7.60 6.54
C ALA A 163 12.09 8.22 7.94
N TRP A 164 10.86 8.43 8.41
CA TRP A 164 10.57 8.89 9.77
C TRP A 164 10.77 7.78 10.80
N GLU A 165 10.49 6.53 10.44
CA GLU A 165 10.74 5.35 11.27
C GLU A 165 12.22 5.28 11.69
N LEU A 166 13.13 5.56 10.75
CA LEU A 166 14.57 5.59 11.01
C LEU A 166 14.98 6.77 11.91
N LYS A 167 14.31 7.92 11.79
CA LYS A 167 14.61 9.12 12.60
C LYS A 167 14.06 9.04 14.01
N LEU A 168 12.85 8.49 14.16
CA LEU A 168 12.13 8.39 15.43
C LEU A 168 12.42 7.08 16.19
N GLY A 169 13.26 6.19 15.64
CA GLY A 169 13.62 4.91 16.23
C GLY A 169 12.60 3.81 15.94
N ARG A 170 13.03 2.71 15.31
CA ARG A 170 12.16 1.59 14.85
C ARG A 170 11.44 0.85 15.98
N ASP A 171 12.04 0.84 17.16
CA ASP A 171 11.60 0.13 18.37
C ASP A 171 10.61 0.94 19.23
N LEU A 172 10.48 2.24 18.97
CA LEU A 172 9.65 3.12 19.80
C LEU A 172 8.17 3.09 19.35
N ILE A 173 7.26 3.02 20.34
CA ILE A 173 5.81 3.07 20.14
C ILE A 173 5.29 4.33 20.82
N THR A 174 5.08 5.39 20.04
CA THR A 174 4.74 6.72 20.57
C THR A 174 3.57 7.35 19.82
N ARG A 175 2.82 8.19 20.53
CA ARG A 175 1.75 9.01 19.95
C ARG A 175 2.29 10.00 18.90
N GLU A 176 3.51 10.52 19.10
CA GLU A 176 4.17 11.41 18.14
C GLU A 176 4.32 10.76 16.75
N LYS A 177 4.66 9.46 16.67
CA LYS A 177 4.74 8.76 15.37
C LYS A 177 3.41 8.82 14.63
N VAL A 178 2.31 8.66 15.35
CA VAL A 178 0.96 8.68 14.78
C VAL A 178 0.58 10.09 14.32
N GLU A 179 0.92 11.12 15.11
CA GLU A 179 0.72 12.52 14.73
C GLU A 179 1.47 12.89 13.45
N ARG A 180 2.75 12.47 13.35
CA ARG A 180 3.57 12.66 12.15
C ARG A 180 3.04 11.90 10.95
N LEU A 181 2.51 10.70 11.14
CA LEU A 181 1.90 9.93 10.08
C LEU A 181 0.65 10.62 9.54
N ILE A 182 -0.22 11.14 10.42
CA ILE A 182 -1.42 11.89 10.02
C ILE A 182 -1.03 13.20 9.32
N GLU A 183 -0.02 13.92 9.82
CA GLU A 183 0.55 15.08 9.13
C GLU A 183 0.97 14.72 7.70
N MET A 184 1.72 13.62 7.53
CA MET A 184 2.18 13.15 6.23
C MET A 184 1.02 12.76 5.30
N GLN A 185 -0.02 12.11 5.83
CA GLN A 185 -1.25 11.78 5.12
C GLN A 185 -1.99 13.03 4.64
N ARG A 186 -2.07 14.07 5.48
CA ARG A 186 -2.66 15.33 5.05
C ARG A 186 -1.89 16.00 3.91
N ILE A 187 -0.55 15.86 3.88
CA ILE A 187 0.28 16.45 2.82
C ILE A 187 0.12 15.64 1.54
N ARG A 188 0.45 14.35 1.64
CA ARG A 188 0.65 13.48 0.49
C ARG A 188 -0.65 12.94 -0.05
N GLY A 189 -1.50 12.36 0.80
CA GLY A 189 -2.78 11.79 0.42
C GLY A 189 -3.93 12.81 0.37
N GLY A 190 -3.77 13.95 1.05
CA GLY A 190 -4.72 15.05 1.04
C GLY A 190 -4.38 16.10 0.01
N PHE A 191 -3.50 17.04 0.38
CA PHE A 191 -3.21 18.22 -0.44
C PHE A 191 -2.70 17.86 -1.84
N PHE A 192 -1.64 17.05 -1.96
CA PHE A 192 -1.04 16.73 -3.26
C PHE A 192 -1.98 15.94 -4.18
N GLU A 193 -2.94 15.20 -3.65
CA GLU A 193 -3.97 14.51 -4.44
C GLU A 193 -5.15 15.40 -4.81
N ALA A 194 -5.51 16.36 -3.96
CA ALA A 194 -6.57 17.31 -4.28
C ALA A 194 -6.10 18.36 -5.30
N ALA A 195 -4.86 18.85 -5.16
CA ALA A 195 -4.24 19.75 -6.11
C ALA A 195 -3.69 19.03 -7.35
N VAL A 196 -3.52 17.70 -7.27
CA VAL A 196 -2.94 16.84 -8.32
C VAL A 196 -1.60 17.39 -8.81
N THR A 197 -0.72 17.73 -7.86
CA THR A 197 0.65 18.18 -8.17
C THR A 197 1.66 17.18 -7.63
N CYS A 198 2.81 17.07 -8.28
CA CYS A 198 3.82 16.12 -7.86
C CYS A 198 4.34 16.46 -6.46
N ARG A 199 4.31 15.48 -5.56
CA ARG A 199 4.82 15.58 -4.18
C ARG A 199 6.35 15.50 -4.08
N LEU A 200 7.03 15.07 -5.15
CA LEU A 200 8.47 14.79 -5.15
C LEU A 200 9.36 16.03 -4.95
N PRO A 201 9.07 17.21 -5.54
CA PRO A 201 9.84 18.41 -5.25
C PRO A 201 9.88 18.77 -3.76
N TRP A 202 8.78 18.55 -3.03
CA TRP A 202 8.75 18.77 -1.59
C TRP A 202 9.59 17.72 -0.84
N ILE A 203 9.35 16.43 -1.10
CA ILE A 203 9.96 15.35 -0.29
C ILE A 203 11.44 15.11 -0.64
N GLU A 204 11.83 15.20 -1.91
CA GLU A 204 13.19 14.88 -2.38
C GLU A 204 14.09 16.11 -2.47
N LEU A 205 13.53 17.26 -2.88
CA LEU A 205 14.31 18.49 -3.11
C LEU A 205 14.13 19.54 -2.01
N GLY A 206 13.30 19.25 -1.00
CA GLY A 206 13.04 20.17 0.11
C GLY A 206 12.28 21.43 -0.30
N PHE A 207 11.52 21.40 -1.40
CA PHE A 207 10.72 22.55 -1.83
C PHE A 207 9.69 22.93 -0.76
N ASN A 208 9.70 24.21 -0.37
CA ASN A 208 8.92 24.68 0.78
C ASN A 208 7.40 24.65 0.51
N LEU A 209 6.64 24.04 1.43
CA LEU A 209 5.19 23.92 1.36
C LEU A 209 4.46 25.27 1.34
N GLU A 210 5.06 26.33 1.90
CA GLU A 210 4.49 27.69 1.95
C GLU A 210 4.28 28.33 0.57
N TRP A 211 4.86 27.77 -0.49
CA TRP A 211 4.64 28.24 -1.86
C TRP A 211 3.33 27.75 -2.46
N TYR A 212 2.84 26.56 -2.09
CA TYR A 212 1.66 25.98 -2.73
C TYR A 212 0.38 26.79 -2.51
N PRO A 213 0.07 27.34 -1.32
CA PRO A 213 -1.09 28.21 -1.17
C PRO A 213 -1.02 29.48 -2.03
N LYS A 214 0.20 30.03 -2.24
CA LYS A 214 0.41 31.20 -3.12
C LYS A 214 0.13 30.85 -4.57
N PHE A 215 0.58 29.69 -5.04
CA PHE A 215 0.27 29.21 -6.39
C PHE A 215 -1.23 28.96 -6.56
N LEU A 216 -1.87 28.33 -5.58
CA LEU A 216 -3.32 28.08 -5.60
C LEU A 216 -4.10 29.40 -5.70
N LYS A 217 -3.73 30.42 -4.91
CA LYS A 217 -4.33 31.76 -4.97
C LYS A 217 -4.10 32.43 -6.32
N ALA A 218 -2.91 32.34 -6.87
CA ALA A 218 -2.59 32.95 -8.17
C ALA A 218 -3.41 32.33 -9.32
N VAL A 219 -3.69 31.02 -9.26
CA VAL A 219 -4.45 30.30 -10.31
C VAL A 219 -5.96 30.44 -10.13
N THR A 220 -6.45 30.36 -8.90
CA THR A 220 -7.90 30.23 -8.61
C THR A 220 -8.55 31.50 -8.05
N GLY A 221 -7.76 32.43 -7.54
CA GLY A 221 -8.23 33.57 -6.75
C GLY A 221 -8.65 33.23 -5.32
N LEU A 222 -8.68 31.96 -4.92
CA LEU A 222 -9.07 31.53 -3.58
C LEU A 222 -7.91 31.68 -2.60
N ASP A 223 -8.19 32.26 -1.44
CA ASP A 223 -7.20 32.43 -0.38
C ASP A 223 -7.30 31.27 0.61
N TYR A 224 -6.25 30.46 0.67
CA TYR A 224 -6.14 29.33 1.59
C TYR A 224 -4.82 29.43 2.35
N THR A 225 -4.85 29.07 3.63
CA THR A 225 -3.65 28.81 4.44
C THR A 225 -3.30 27.32 4.40
N LEU A 226 -2.10 26.94 4.83
CA LEU A 226 -1.78 25.51 5.01
C LEU A 226 -2.77 24.82 5.97
N ASN A 227 -3.24 25.53 7.00
CA ASN A 227 -4.24 25.00 7.93
C ASN A 227 -5.58 24.70 7.26
N ASP A 228 -6.02 25.54 6.32
CA ASP A 228 -7.22 25.26 5.55
C ASP A 228 -7.05 24.01 4.68
N LEU A 229 -5.87 23.83 4.08
CA LEU A 229 -5.53 22.64 3.30
C LEU A 229 -5.50 21.37 4.16
N TRP A 230 -5.02 21.45 5.40
CA TRP A 230 -5.08 20.34 6.36
C TRP A 230 -6.52 19.96 6.72
N LEU A 231 -7.39 20.94 6.93
CA LEU A 231 -8.81 20.70 7.20
C LEU A 231 -9.52 20.07 5.99
N ILE A 232 -9.17 20.49 4.77
CA ILE A 232 -9.66 19.87 3.54
C ILE A 232 -9.18 18.42 3.43
N ALA A 233 -7.90 18.17 3.73
CA ALA A 233 -7.35 16.82 3.71
C ALA A 233 -8.06 15.89 4.71
N ASP A 234 -8.29 16.33 5.95
CA ASP A 234 -9.04 15.53 6.93
C ASP A 234 -10.48 15.28 6.49
N ARG A 235 -11.14 16.27 5.87
CA ARG A 235 -12.47 16.09 5.26
C ARG A 235 -12.45 15.01 4.19
N ILE A 236 -11.46 14.99 3.30
CA ILE A 236 -11.31 13.97 2.27
C ILE A 236 -11.14 12.59 2.91
N TYR A 237 -10.25 12.44 3.90
CA TYR A 237 -10.04 11.17 4.60
C TYR A 237 -11.31 10.67 5.29
N ASN A 238 -12.06 11.56 5.95
CA ASN A 238 -13.33 11.21 6.59
C ASN A 238 -14.38 10.77 5.58
N LEU A 239 -14.47 11.45 4.42
CA LEU A 239 -15.40 11.09 3.36
C LEU A 239 -15.05 9.74 2.72
N VAL A 240 -13.77 9.51 2.41
CA VAL A 240 -13.31 8.22 1.86
C VAL A 240 -13.54 7.08 2.85
N ARG A 241 -13.26 7.31 4.15
CA ARG A 241 -13.57 6.31 5.18
C ARG A 241 -15.08 6.03 5.27
N ALA A 242 -15.92 7.06 5.23
CA ALA A 242 -17.36 6.87 5.24
C ALA A 242 -17.85 6.11 4.00
N PHE A 243 -17.28 6.35 2.82
CA PHE A 243 -17.56 5.55 1.63
C PHE A 243 -17.27 4.06 1.87
N TRP A 244 -16.09 3.73 2.39
CA TRP A 244 -15.73 2.35 2.74
C TRP A 244 -16.68 1.70 3.74
N VAL A 245 -17.09 2.45 4.76
CA VAL A 245 -18.02 1.96 5.80
C VAL A 245 -19.42 1.76 5.23
N ARG A 246 -19.85 2.62 4.28
CA ARG A 246 -21.14 2.46 3.59
C ARG A 246 -21.16 1.20 2.73
N GLU A 247 -20.11 0.95 1.96
CA GLU A 247 -19.99 -0.23 1.08
C GLU A 247 -19.69 -1.52 1.86
N ASN A 248 -19.18 -1.40 3.09
CA ASN A 248 -18.96 -2.51 4.00
C ASN A 248 -19.45 -2.17 5.42
N PRO A 249 -20.76 -2.34 5.70
CA PRO A 249 -21.35 -2.02 7.01
C PRO A 249 -20.75 -2.79 8.19
N ASN A 250 -20.05 -3.91 7.91
CA ASN A 250 -19.31 -4.70 8.89
C ASN A 250 -17.89 -4.16 9.15
N TRP A 251 -17.64 -2.88 8.85
CA TRP A 251 -16.34 -2.25 9.05
C TRP A 251 -15.86 -2.42 10.49
N SER A 252 -14.59 -2.77 10.64
CA SER A 252 -13.94 -2.93 11.93
C SER A 252 -12.46 -2.59 11.84
N ARG A 253 -11.80 -2.46 12.99
CA ARG A 253 -10.36 -2.16 13.06
C ARG A 253 -9.49 -3.15 12.29
N LYS A 254 -9.96 -4.38 12.05
CA LYS A 254 -9.25 -5.39 11.25
C LYS A 254 -9.01 -4.95 9.81
N MET A 255 -9.84 -4.04 9.28
CA MET A 255 -9.66 -3.49 7.94
C MET A 255 -8.39 -2.62 7.83
N ASP A 256 -7.90 -2.12 8.96
CA ASP A 256 -6.69 -1.32 9.06
C ASP A 256 -5.49 -2.11 9.61
N TYR A 257 -5.55 -3.45 9.65
CA TYR A 257 -4.43 -4.29 10.05
C TYR A 257 -3.50 -4.66 8.87
N PRO A 258 -2.18 -4.77 9.09
CA PRO A 258 -1.24 -5.26 8.10
C PRO A 258 -1.23 -6.80 8.07
N PRO A 259 -0.57 -7.42 7.08
CA PRO A 259 -0.56 -8.87 6.92
C PRO A 259 -0.04 -9.65 8.14
N ASP A 260 -0.65 -10.80 8.41
CA ASP A 260 -0.30 -11.64 9.57
C ASP A 260 1.16 -12.12 9.56
N LYS A 261 1.74 -12.33 8.37
CA LYS A 261 3.14 -12.69 8.18
C LYS A 261 4.09 -11.82 9.00
N TRP A 262 3.86 -10.49 9.04
CA TRP A 262 4.72 -9.57 9.79
C TRP A 262 4.66 -9.74 11.32
N PHE A 263 3.62 -10.38 11.86
CA PHE A 263 3.48 -10.67 13.29
C PHE A 263 3.90 -12.11 13.65
N GLU A 264 3.78 -13.03 12.69
CA GLU A 264 3.95 -14.47 12.91
C GLU A 264 5.34 -14.97 12.51
N GLU A 265 5.88 -14.48 11.39
CA GLU A 265 7.12 -14.97 10.80
C GLU A 265 8.24 -13.92 10.95
N PRO A 266 9.24 -14.10 11.84
CA PRO A 266 10.30 -13.12 12.02
C PRO A 266 11.30 -13.13 10.86
N LEU A 267 11.98 -11.99 10.65
CA LEU A 267 13.10 -11.89 9.70
C LEU A 267 14.16 -12.97 9.98
N THR A 268 14.56 -13.72 8.96
CA THR A 268 15.47 -14.88 9.13
C THR A 268 16.95 -14.52 8.98
N LYS A 269 17.27 -13.39 8.34
CA LYS A 269 18.62 -12.95 7.98
C LYS A 269 18.78 -11.43 8.16
N GLY A 270 20.02 -10.97 8.08
CA GLY A 270 20.37 -9.54 8.11
C GLY A 270 20.45 -8.95 9.53
N PRO A 271 20.67 -7.63 9.63
CA PRO A 271 20.91 -6.93 10.90
C PRO A 271 19.69 -6.91 11.84
N LEU A 272 18.49 -7.14 11.30
CA LEU A 272 17.23 -7.17 12.04
C LEU A 272 16.68 -8.59 12.20
N LYS A 273 17.54 -9.62 12.10
CA LYS A 273 17.16 -11.02 12.29
C LYS A 273 16.40 -11.20 13.61
N GLY A 274 15.27 -11.90 13.55
CA GLY A 274 14.38 -12.13 14.69
C GLY A 274 13.31 -11.07 14.88
N ALA A 275 13.41 -9.92 14.19
CA ALA A 275 12.40 -8.88 14.30
C ALA A 275 11.08 -9.29 13.64
N LYS A 276 9.99 -8.90 14.28
CA LYS A 276 8.60 -9.01 13.83
C LYS A 276 7.78 -7.93 14.54
N LEU A 277 6.61 -7.62 14.01
CA LEU A 277 5.68 -6.72 14.66
C LEU A 277 5.09 -7.37 15.93
N ASP A 278 4.78 -6.54 16.91
CA ASP A 278 4.01 -6.93 18.09
C ASP A 278 2.56 -6.43 17.93
N ARG A 279 1.59 -7.33 18.16
CA ARG A 279 0.16 -7.01 17.96
C ARG A 279 -0.33 -5.97 18.97
N GLY A 280 0.13 -6.01 20.22
CA GLY A 280 -0.29 -5.08 21.27
C GLY A 280 0.22 -3.66 21.01
N ALA A 281 1.50 -3.54 20.64
CA ALA A 281 2.10 -2.28 20.23
C ALA A 281 1.44 -1.72 18.96
N TYR A 282 1.12 -2.57 17.98
CA TYR A 282 0.38 -2.14 16.79
C TYR A 282 -1.02 -1.63 17.13
N ASP A 283 -1.75 -2.36 17.99
CA ASP A 283 -3.08 -1.95 18.44
C ASP A 283 -3.06 -0.60 19.16
N GLN A 284 -2.02 -0.35 19.96
CA GLN A 284 -1.85 0.93 20.63
C GLN A 284 -1.66 2.09 19.63
N LEU A 285 -0.83 1.89 18.61
CA LEU A 285 -0.64 2.88 17.54
C LEU A 285 -1.94 3.15 16.79
N LEU A 286 -2.69 2.09 16.47
CA LEU A 286 -3.96 2.19 15.76
C LEU A 286 -5.04 2.89 16.59
N SER A 287 -5.12 2.63 17.89
CA SER A 287 -6.05 3.33 18.79
C SER A 287 -5.71 4.82 18.92
N TRP A 288 -4.43 5.19 19.04
CA TRP A 288 -4.04 6.61 18.98
C TRP A 288 -4.38 7.24 17.62
N TYR A 289 -4.24 6.48 16.53
CA TYR A 289 -4.59 6.97 15.20
C TYR A 289 -6.07 7.32 15.09
N TYR A 290 -6.95 6.44 15.59
CA TYR A 290 -8.39 6.71 15.64
C TYR A 290 -8.72 7.88 16.56
N GLU A 291 -8.12 7.94 17.75
CA GLU A 291 -8.34 9.04 18.69
C GLU A 291 -7.98 10.39 18.07
N ILE A 292 -6.80 10.51 17.44
CA ILE A 292 -6.34 11.76 16.80
C ILE A 292 -7.21 12.12 15.59
N ARG A 293 -7.67 11.13 14.81
CA ARG A 293 -8.61 11.32 13.69
C ARG A 293 -10.03 11.66 14.15
N GLY A 294 -10.37 11.44 15.42
CA GLY A 294 -11.74 11.55 15.95
C GLY A 294 -12.65 10.42 15.45
N TRP A 295 -12.11 9.22 15.35
CA TRP A 295 -12.81 7.99 14.95
C TRP A 295 -13.04 7.08 16.17
N ASP A 296 -14.01 6.18 16.07
CA ASP A 296 -14.27 5.18 17.10
C ASP A 296 -13.30 3.99 17.03
N GLU A 297 -13.43 3.04 17.96
CA GLU A 297 -12.58 1.83 18.04
C GLU A 297 -12.73 0.88 16.83
N ARG A 298 -13.72 1.10 15.96
CA ARG A 298 -13.88 0.37 14.70
C ARG A 298 -13.15 1.07 13.55
N GLY A 299 -12.65 2.29 13.75
CA GLY A 299 -12.07 3.14 12.73
C GLY A 299 -13.10 3.91 11.92
N ILE A 300 -14.29 4.17 12.48
CA ILE A 300 -15.38 4.91 11.83
C ILE A 300 -15.41 6.34 12.38
N PRO A 301 -15.48 7.39 11.53
CA PRO A 301 -15.59 8.76 11.99
C PRO A 301 -16.83 8.98 12.85
N THR A 302 -16.68 9.60 14.02
CA THR A 302 -17.82 9.92 14.89
C THR A 302 -18.74 10.96 14.24
N LYS A 303 -19.99 11.07 14.70
CA LYS A 303 -20.90 12.13 14.25
C LYS A 303 -20.26 13.50 14.44
N ALA A 304 -19.65 13.76 15.60
CA ALA A 304 -18.98 15.02 15.89
C ALA A 304 -17.88 15.35 14.86
N THR A 305 -17.07 14.35 14.49
CA THR A 305 -16.01 14.50 13.48
C THR A 305 -16.57 14.77 12.08
N LEU A 306 -17.64 14.08 11.69
CA LEU A 306 -18.31 14.30 10.40
C LEU A 306 -18.88 15.72 10.30
N LYS A 307 -19.60 16.18 11.33
CA LYS A 307 -20.14 17.55 11.39
C LYS A 307 -19.04 18.60 11.37
N LYS A 308 -17.98 18.41 12.17
CA LYS A 308 -16.80 19.30 12.17
C LYS A 308 -16.15 19.40 10.79
N SER A 309 -16.21 18.32 10.01
CA SER A 309 -15.67 18.26 8.65
C SER A 309 -16.64 18.79 7.59
N GLY A 310 -17.86 19.23 7.95
CA GLY A 310 -18.90 19.65 7.00
C GLY A 310 -19.49 18.47 6.19
N LEU A 311 -19.50 17.27 6.78
CA LEU A 311 -19.99 16.03 6.17
C LEU A 311 -21.28 15.53 6.85
N ASP A 312 -22.09 16.44 7.40
CA ASP A 312 -23.36 16.11 8.06
C ASP A 312 -24.27 15.23 7.19
N TYR A 313 -24.29 15.49 5.87
CA TYR A 313 -25.08 14.76 4.88
C TYR A 313 -24.70 13.28 4.74
N VAL A 314 -23.53 12.87 5.22
CA VAL A 314 -23.07 11.48 5.15
C VAL A 314 -23.66 10.63 6.28
N ILE A 315 -24.07 11.25 7.40
CA ILE A 315 -24.59 10.57 8.59
C ILE A 315 -25.81 9.73 8.23
N GLU A 316 -26.80 10.32 7.56
CA GLU A 316 -28.03 9.62 7.16
C GLU A 316 -27.74 8.42 6.24
N GLY A 317 -26.78 8.57 5.32
CA GLY A 317 -26.39 7.50 4.40
C GLY A 317 -25.73 6.30 5.10
N LEU A 318 -24.96 6.56 6.16
CA LEU A 318 -24.35 5.51 6.99
C LEU A 318 -25.40 4.81 7.86
N GLU A 319 -26.28 5.57 8.51
CA GLU A 319 -27.35 5.01 9.34
C GLU A 319 -28.34 4.18 8.50
N ALA A 320 -28.63 4.60 7.27
CA ALA A 320 -29.51 3.88 6.34
C ALA A 320 -29.01 2.47 5.97
N VAL A 321 -27.69 2.24 6.00
CA VAL A 321 -27.10 0.91 5.76
C VAL A 321 -26.81 0.13 7.06
N GLY A 322 -27.37 0.59 8.18
CA GLY A 322 -27.30 -0.10 9.47
C GLY A 322 -26.05 0.22 10.30
N VAL A 323 -25.28 1.24 9.93
CA VAL A 323 -24.10 1.66 10.69
C VAL A 323 -24.53 2.60 11.82
N SER A 324 -24.39 2.13 13.06
CA SER A 324 -24.57 2.99 14.25
C SER A 324 -23.32 3.82 14.48
N LEU A 325 -23.44 5.16 14.45
CA LEU A 325 -22.34 6.09 14.69
C LEU A 325 -22.33 6.57 16.14
N SER A 326 -21.13 6.69 16.71
CA SER A 326 -20.87 7.33 18.01
C SER A 326 -20.91 8.85 17.94
#